data_AF-A0A810PX06-F1
#
_entry.id   AF-A0A810PX06-F1
#
_cell.length_a   1.000
_cell.length_b   1.000
_cell.length_c   1.000
_cell.angle_alpha   90.00
_cell.angle_beta   90.00
_cell.angle_gamma   90.00
#
_symmetry.space_group_name_H-M   'P 1'
#
loop_
_entity.id
_entity.type
_entity.pdbx_description
1 polymer ?
#
loop_
_entity_poly.entity_id
_entity_poly.type
_entity_poly.pdbx_seq_one_letter_code
_entity_poly.pdbx_strand_id
1 'polypeptide(L)'
;MQKYYTAVGRFERKGRMGDMTCPMVIINNREYALDIQEMILWAALNWQIMDAGSLEDAYSAKLKASGIRPQRSISDCMRRLMQRGLVVEGCGETDEDTLYALLSGLYVVPISDSLLLRLISFIKLTVFGHVPFAVTRKLFRKERRSANERRVYRLSRQALLSTAELIKCVEYDIHTIHSDSQLMDALYADDTTTSDNIADMVRPFVCCRPVLQAVANLYLRRQIIFERLS
;
A
#
# COMPACT_ATOMS: atom_id res chain seq x y z
N MET A 1 -15.18 -16.13 9.92
CA MET A 1 -14.03 -15.21 9.81
C MET A 1 -13.07 -15.55 8.67
N GLN A 2 -13.09 -14.71 7.65
CA GLN A 2 -12.15 -14.67 6.53
C GLN A 2 -10.93 -13.80 6.90
N LYS A 3 -9.83 -13.98 6.17
CA LYS A 3 -8.57 -13.25 6.39
C LYS A 3 -7.98 -12.77 5.08
N TYR A 4 -7.60 -11.50 5.03
CA TYR A 4 -6.84 -10.93 3.92
C TYR A 4 -5.50 -10.40 4.39
N TYR A 5 -4.52 -10.47 3.49
CA TYR A 5 -3.17 -10.00 3.74
C TYR A 5 -2.71 -9.06 2.65
N THR A 6 -1.91 -8.06 3.02
CA THR A 6 -1.18 -7.24 2.06
C THR A 6 0.15 -6.75 2.62
N ALA A 7 1.09 -6.45 1.74
CA ALA A 7 2.38 -5.89 2.11
C ALA A 7 2.28 -4.39 2.42
N VAL A 8 3.16 -3.94 3.30
CA VAL A 8 3.34 -2.53 3.67
C VAL A 8 4.77 -2.12 3.36
N GLY A 9 4.93 -0.86 3.00
CA GLY A 9 6.23 -0.25 2.73
C GLY A 9 6.63 -0.28 1.26
N ARG A 10 7.78 0.33 1.00
CA ARG A 10 8.34 0.43 -0.35
C ARG A 10 9.65 -0.32 -0.44
N PHE A 11 9.85 -0.99 -1.57
CA PHE A 11 11.13 -1.64 -1.86
C PHE A 11 12.17 -0.60 -2.28
N GLU A 12 13.34 -0.63 -1.66
CA GLU A 12 14.51 0.14 -2.06
C GLU A 12 15.73 -0.79 -2.18
N ARG A 13 16.55 -0.54 -3.19
CA ARG A 13 17.89 -1.12 -3.27
C ARG A 13 18.85 -0.14 -2.63
N LYS A 14 19.29 -0.40 -1.40
CA LYS A 14 20.31 0.41 -0.73
C LYS A 14 21.63 -0.33 -0.70
N GLY A 15 22.70 0.40 -0.99
CA GLY A 15 24.07 -0.10 -0.93
C GLY A 15 24.76 0.45 0.32
N ARG A 16 25.35 -0.45 1.11
CA ARG A 16 26.78 -0.44 1.49
C ARG A 16 27.05 -1.51 2.54
N MET A 17 27.33 -2.72 2.07
CA MET A 17 28.22 -3.66 2.73
C MET A 17 29.19 -4.17 1.63
N GLY A 18 30.17 -3.34 1.27
CA GLY A 18 30.99 -3.52 0.05
C GLY A 18 30.23 -3.16 -1.25
N ASP A 19 30.52 -3.90 -2.34
CA ASP A 19 29.94 -3.74 -3.70
C ASP A 19 28.55 -4.41 -3.88
N MET A 20 27.98 -5.02 -2.86
CA MET A 20 26.68 -5.69 -2.94
C MET A 20 25.51 -4.75 -2.59
N THR A 21 24.50 -4.71 -3.48
CA THR A 21 23.23 -4.02 -3.23
C THR A 21 22.32 -4.90 -2.38
N CYS A 22 21.93 -4.43 -1.20
CA CYS A 22 21.00 -5.15 -0.33
C CYS A 22 19.55 -4.75 -0.64
N PRO A 23 18.64 -5.71 -0.88
CA PRO A 23 17.22 -5.42 -0.99
C PRO A 23 16.65 -5.07 0.40
N MET A 24 16.02 -3.91 0.51
CA MET A 24 15.43 -3.44 1.77
C MET A 24 13.98 -2.99 1.54
N VAL A 25 13.16 -3.12 2.56
CA VAL A 25 11.83 -2.52 2.61
C VAL A 25 11.86 -1.34 3.57
N ILE A 26 11.35 -0.20 3.13
CA ILE A 26 11.27 1.02 3.93
C ILE A 26 9.83 1.24 4.38
N ILE A 27 9.63 1.42 5.68
CA ILE A 27 8.34 1.79 6.30
C ILE A 27 8.62 2.94 7.26
N ASN A 28 7.86 4.05 7.17
CA ASN A 28 8.03 5.20 8.04
C ASN A 28 9.50 5.66 8.15
N ASN A 29 10.18 5.70 7.00
CA ASN A 29 11.60 6.04 6.86
C ASN A 29 12.59 5.12 7.62
N ARG A 30 12.13 3.96 8.13
CA ARG A 30 12.97 2.92 8.77
C ARG A 30 13.26 1.80 7.79
N GLU A 31 14.48 1.28 7.84
CA GLU A 31 14.97 0.24 6.93
C GLU A 31 14.78 -1.15 7.53
N TYR A 32 14.20 -2.05 6.74
CA TYR A 32 14.00 -3.44 7.10
C TYR A 32 14.71 -4.33 6.09
N ALA A 33 15.77 -5.01 6.53
CA ALA A 33 16.38 -6.09 5.77
C ALA A 33 15.51 -7.35 5.87
N LEU A 34 15.26 -8.00 4.75
CA LEU A 34 14.48 -9.24 4.68
C LEU A 34 15.41 -10.38 4.24
N ASP A 35 15.27 -11.54 4.89
CA ASP A 35 15.85 -12.76 4.34
C ASP A 35 15.18 -13.15 3.02
N ILE A 36 15.75 -14.11 2.29
CA ILE A 36 15.26 -14.50 0.96
C ILE A 36 13.79 -14.99 1.01
N GLN A 37 13.39 -15.74 2.05
CA GLN A 37 12.02 -16.23 2.17
C GLN A 37 11.06 -15.11 2.54
N GLU A 38 11.47 -14.22 3.46
CA GLU A 38 10.74 -13.00 3.79
C GLU A 38 10.51 -12.15 2.55
N MET A 39 11.55 -11.97 1.72
CA MET A 39 11.48 -11.18 0.49
C MET A 39 10.55 -11.81 -0.54
N ILE A 40 10.56 -13.13 -0.72
CA ILE A 40 9.65 -13.82 -1.65
C ILE A 40 8.19 -13.62 -1.21
N LEU A 41 7.91 -13.78 0.08
CA LEU A 41 6.56 -13.66 0.63
C LEU A 41 6.07 -12.20 0.58
N TRP A 42 6.90 -11.24 0.99
CA TRP A 42 6.58 -9.81 0.90
C TRP A 42 6.36 -9.39 -0.55
N ALA A 43 7.21 -9.83 -1.50
CA ALA A 43 7.07 -9.53 -2.91
C ALA A 43 5.86 -10.22 -3.57
N ALA A 44 5.33 -11.30 -3.01
CA ALA A 44 4.08 -11.90 -3.44
C ALA A 44 2.86 -11.04 -3.06
N LEU A 45 2.92 -10.41 -1.89
CA LEU A 45 1.87 -9.53 -1.37
C LEU A 45 1.97 -8.07 -1.84
N ASN A 46 3.12 -7.65 -2.37
CA ASN A 46 3.31 -6.27 -2.80
C ASN A 46 2.37 -5.91 -3.96
N TRP A 47 1.54 -4.88 -3.74
CA TRP A 47 0.44 -4.46 -4.61
C TRP A 47 -0.61 -5.53 -4.87
N GLN A 48 -0.80 -6.47 -3.93
CA GLN A 48 -1.81 -7.52 -3.99
C GLN A 48 -2.54 -7.61 -2.64
N ILE A 49 -3.81 -8.01 -2.68
CA ILE A 49 -4.60 -8.36 -1.50
C ILE A 49 -5.00 -9.82 -1.72
N MET A 50 -4.60 -10.70 -0.81
CA MET A 50 -4.80 -12.15 -0.96
C MET A 50 -5.37 -12.75 0.30
N ASP A 51 -6.21 -13.77 0.15
CA ASP A 51 -6.54 -14.68 1.24
C ASP A 51 -5.36 -15.63 1.55
N ALA A 52 -5.48 -16.40 2.63
CA ALA A 52 -4.43 -17.31 3.08
C ALA A 52 -4.08 -18.39 2.03
N GLY A 53 -5.08 -18.97 1.35
CA GLY A 53 -4.86 -20.03 0.37
C GLY A 53 -4.18 -19.51 -0.88
N SER A 54 -4.71 -18.42 -1.44
CA SER A 54 -4.12 -17.73 -2.61
C SER A 54 -2.65 -17.33 -2.36
N LEU A 55 -2.33 -16.92 -1.13
CA LEU A 55 -0.98 -16.55 -0.74
C LEU A 55 -0.04 -17.75 -0.63
N GLU A 56 -0.50 -18.86 -0.06
CA GLU A 56 0.28 -20.09 0.04
C GLU A 56 0.60 -20.67 -1.35
N ASP A 57 -0.36 -20.62 -2.27
CA ASP A 57 -0.19 -21.01 -3.67
C ASP A 57 0.84 -20.11 -4.37
N ALA A 58 0.70 -18.79 -4.23
CA ALA A 58 1.62 -17.82 -4.83
C ALA A 58 3.06 -17.95 -4.28
N TYR A 59 3.19 -18.19 -2.98
CA TYR A 59 4.49 -18.41 -2.33
C TYR A 59 5.14 -19.70 -2.82
N SER A 60 4.38 -20.80 -2.84
CA SER A 60 4.84 -22.12 -3.30
C SER A 60 5.28 -22.10 -4.76
N ALA A 61 4.51 -21.41 -5.63
CA ALA A 61 4.88 -21.22 -7.03
C ALA A 61 6.20 -20.46 -7.19
N LYS A 62 6.40 -19.37 -6.43
CA LYS A 62 7.64 -18.58 -6.46
C LYS A 62 8.84 -19.36 -5.94
N LEU A 63 8.68 -20.14 -4.85
CA LEU A 63 9.74 -21.01 -4.34
C LEU A 63 10.17 -22.03 -5.39
N LYS A 64 9.22 -22.73 -6.02
CA LYS A 64 9.49 -23.69 -7.10
C LYS A 64 10.23 -23.03 -8.27
N ALA A 65 9.77 -21.87 -8.73
CA ALA A 65 10.39 -21.15 -9.85
C ALA A 65 11.82 -20.66 -9.53
N SER A 66 12.09 -20.33 -8.27
CA SER A 66 13.40 -19.83 -7.84
C SER A 66 14.42 -20.93 -7.48
N GLY A 67 13.98 -22.20 -7.36
CA GLY A 67 14.83 -23.30 -6.90
C GLY A 67 15.24 -23.20 -5.43
N ILE A 68 14.67 -22.25 -4.67
CA ILE A 68 15.02 -22.01 -3.27
C ILE A 68 14.31 -23.03 -2.38
N ARG A 69 15.09 -23.69 -1.52
CA ARG A 69 14.53 -24.57 -0.48
C ARG A 69 14.20 -23.76 0.77
N PRO A 70 12.93 -23.75 1.21
CA PRO A 70 12.54 -23.03 2.42
C PRO A 70 13.19 -23.66 3.65
N GLN A 71 13.82 -22.83 4.47
CA GLN A 71 14.40 -23.21 5.76
C GLN A 71 13.37 -23.11 6.91
N ARG A 72 12.22 -22.49 6.67
CA ARG A 72 11.20 -22.21 7.69
C ARG A 72 9.80 -22.30 7.11
N SER A 73 8.81 -22.54 7.96
CA SER A 73 7.41 -22.61 7.53
C SER A 73 6.92 -21.25 7.02
N ILE A 74 5.93 -21.27 6.13
CA ILE A 74 5.26 -20.04 5.67
C ILE A 74 4.62 -19.28 6.84
N SER A 75 4.05 -19.99 7.82
CA SER A 75 3.41 -19.41 9.00
C SER A 75 4.41 -18.67 9.90
N ASP A 76 5.59 -19.24 10.13
CA ASP A 76 6.66 -18.55 10.86
C ASP A 76 7.21 -17.38 10.05
N CYS A 77 7.15 -17.47 8.71
CA CYS A 77 7.51 -16.37 7.82
C CYS A 77 6.57 -15.20 7.92
N MET A 78 5.28 -15.48 7.83
CA MET A 78 4.22 -14.51 7.99
C MET A 78 4.28 -13.84 9.35
N ARG A 79 4.42 -14.62 10.45
CA ARG A 79 4.47 -14.08 11.81
C ARG A 79 5.58 -13.04 11.97
N ARG A 80 6.78 -13.31 11.44
CA ARG A 80 7.91 -12.37 11.49
C ARG A 80 7.65 -11.10 10.68
N LEU A 81 7.06 -11.22 9.49
CA LEU A 81 6.71 -10.05 8.68
C LEU A 81 5.63 -9.19 9.36
N MET A 82 4.61 -9.81 9.95
CA MET A 82 3.55 -9.11 10.69
C MET A 82 4.08 -8.43 11.94
N GLN A 83 4.91 -9.10 12.75
CA GLN A 83 5.53 -8.52 13.94
C GLN A 83 6.40 -7.29 13.62
N ARG A 84 7.03 -7.27 12.45
CA ARG A 84 7.84 -6.15 11.98
C ARG A 84 7.02 -5.08 11.25
N GLY A 85 5.71 -5.27 11.09
CA GLY A 85 4.81 -4.36 10.38
C GLY A 85 4.94 -4.37 8.85
N LEU A 86 5.67 -5.34 8.29
CA LEU A 86 5.93 -5.47 6.84
C LEU A 86 4.75 -6.07 6.07
N VAL A 87 3.89 -6.80 6.77
CA VAL A 87 2.63 -7.35 6.27
C VAL A 87 1.55 -7.04 7.29
N VAL A 88 0.34 -6.78 6.80
CA VAL A 88 -0.85 -6.62 7.63
C VAL A 88 -1.87 -7.70 7.32
N GLU A 89 -2.65 -8.05 8.34
CA GLU A 89 -3.78 -8.95 8.28
C GLU A 89 -5.05 -8.16 8.61
N GLY A 90 -6.11 -8.37 7.83
CA GLY A 90 -7.47 -7.95 8.14
C GLY A 90 -8.32 -9.18 8.33
N CYS A 91 -9.26 -9.12 9.28
CA CYS A 91 -10.15 -10.23 9.58
C CYS A 91 -11.58 -9.73 9.76
N GLY A 92 -12.55 -10.46 9.19
CA GLY A 92 -13.96 -10.10 9.23
C GLY A 92 -14.86 -11.28 8.88
N GLU A 93 -16.17 -11.11 9.04
CA GLU A 93 -17.16 -12.14 8.67
C GLU A 93 -17.49 -12.12 7.19
N THR A 94 -17.44 -10.95 6.57
CA THR A 94 -17.66 -10.75 5.13
C THR A 94 -16.39 -10.23 4.44
N ASP A 95 -16.35 -10.31 3.11
CA ASP A 95 -15.26 -9.74 2.31
C ASP A 95 -15.09 -8.24 2.56
N GLU A 96 -16.22 -7.53 2.69
CA GLU A 96 -16.24 -6.08 2.94
C GLU A 96 -15.69 -5.74 4.32
N ASP A 97 -16.11 -6.48 5.36
CA ASP A 97 -15.60 -6.30 6.72
C ASP A 97 -14.10 -6.61 6.80
N THR A 98 -13.67 -7.67 6.13
CA THR A 98 -12.27 -8.10 6.10
C THR A 98 -11.40 -7.07 5.39
N LEU A 99 -11.87 -6.53 4.26
CA LEU A 99 -11.17 -5.46 3.53
C LEU A 99 -11.12 -4.16 4.35
N TYR A 100 -12.20 -3.81 5.03
CA TYR A 100 -12.23 -2.66 5.91
C TYR A 100 -11.22 -2.80 7.06
N ALA A 101 -11.25 -3.94 7.76
CA ALA A 101 -10.31 -4.24 8.84
C ALA A 101 -8.84 -4.23 8.38
N LEU A 102 -8.57 -4.63 7.13
CA LEU A 102 -7.23 -4.62 6.56
C LEU A 102 -6.72 -3.20 6.30
N LEU A 103 -7.57 -2.33 5.75
CA LEU A 103 -7.12 -1.06 5.15
C LEU A 103 -7.38 0.17 6.02
N SER A 104 -8.36 0.14 6.93
CA SER A 104 -8.84 1.31 7.68
C SER A 104 -7.71 2.06 8.40
N GLY A 105 -6.81 1.34 9.07
CA GLY A 105 -5.67 1.90 9.79
C GLY A 105 -4.40 2.13 8.96
N LEU A 106 -4.39 1.76 7.67
CA LEU A 106 -3.20 1.94 6.82
C LEU A 106 -3.11 3.37 6.30
N TYR A 107 -1.92 3.93 6.37
CA TYR A 107 -1.60 5.24 5.81
C TYR A 107 -1.37 5.15 4.32
N VAL A 108 -1.94 6.10 3.58
CA VAL A 108 -1.90 6.12 2.13
C VAL A 108 -0.84 7.11 1.65
N VAL A 109 0.21 6.60 1.02
CA VAL A 109 1.27 7.43 0.44
C VAL A 109 1.19 7.37 -1.09
N PRO A 110 0.99 8.51 -1.77
CA PRO A 110 0.92 8.53 -3.23
C PRO A 110 2.30 8.25 -3.84
N ILE A 111 2.34 7.35 -4.81
CA ILE A 111 3.53 7.19 -5.66
C ILE A 111 3.61 8.44 -6.55
N SER A 112 4.76 9.09 -6.53
CA SER A 112 5.03 10.28 -7.32
C SER A 112 4.88 9.97 -8.80
N ASP A 113 3.78 10.40 -9.40
CA ASP A 113 3.43 10.13 -10.78
C ASP A 113 4.02 11.18 -11.74
N SER A 114 5.32 11.46 -11.61
CA SER A 114 5.95 12.57 -12.32
C SER A 114 6.08 12.27 -13.81
N LEU A 115 5.54 13.17 -14.63
CA LEU A 115 5.62 13.08 -16.09
C LEU A 115 7.08 13.05 -16.58
N LEU A 116 7.97 13.71 -15.85
CA LEU A 116 9.41 13.73 -16.13
C LEU A 116 10.04 12.35 -15.91
N LEU A 117 9.71 11.64 -14.82
CA LEU A 117 10.17 10.26 -14.63
C LEU A 117 9.59 9.31 -15.67
N ARG A 118 8.32 9.51 -16.08
CA ARG A 118 7.72 8.74 -17.18
C ARG A 118 8.42 9.00 -18.51
N LEU A 119 8.82 10.24 -18.78
CA LEU A 119 9.61 10.60 -19.97
C LEU A 119 11.01 10.01 -19.93
N ILE A 120 11.72 10.10 -18.81
CA ILE A 120 13.03 9.46 -18.63
C ILE A 120 12.92 7.95 -18.81
N SER A 121 11.91 7.31 -18.19
CA SER A 121 11.66 5.88 -18.30
C SER A 121 11.31 5.48 -19.74
N PHE A 122 10.52 6.31 -20.42
CA PHE A 122 10.19 6.13 -21.83
C PHE A 122 11.44 6.19 -22.73
N ILE A 123 12.31 7.19 -22.55
CA ILE A 123 13.58 7.29 -23.28
C ILE A 123 14.46 6.09 -22.96
N LYS A 124 14.61 5.75 -21.68
CA LYS A 124 15.41 4.60 -21.22
C LYS A 124 14.94 3.29 -21.87
N LEU A 125 13.64 3.01 -21.87
CA LEU A 125 13.10 1.77 -22.40
C LEU A 125 13.07 1.73 -23.94
N THR A 126 12.76 2.85 -24.60
CA THR A 126 12.62 2.90 -26.06
C THR A 126 13.97 3.01 -26.76
N VAL A 127 14.87 3.87 -26.26
CA VAL A 127 16.18 4.12 -26.87
C VAL A 127 17.20 3.08 -26.42
N PHE A 128 17.33 2.83 -25.12
CA PHE A 128 18.36 1.95 -24.58
C PHE A 128 17.89 0.51 -24.35
N GLY A 129 16.59 0.29 -24.11
CA GLY A 129 16.01 -1.03 -23.87
C GLY A 129 15.41 -1.71 -25.11
N HIS A 130 15.37 -1.02 -26.26
CA HIS A 130 14.80 -1.48 -27.54
C HIS A 130 13.36 -2.00 -27.43
N VAL A 131 12.61 -1.53 -26.43
CA VAL A 131 11.20 -1.88 -26.26
C VAL A 131 10.38 -1.10 -27.32
N PRO A 132 9.47 -1.76 -28.05
CA PRO A 132 8.68 -1.10 -29.08
C PRO A 132 7.92 0.13 -28.54
N PHE A 133 7.94 1.22 -29.31
CA PHE A 133 7.27 2.48 -28.99
C PHE A 133 5.80 2.30 -28.59
N ALA A 134 5.07 1.38 -29.26
CA ALA A 134 3.67 1.09 -28.96
C ALA A 134 3.46 0.55 -27.53
N VAL A 135 4.45 -0.14 -26.98
CA VAL A 135 4.43 -0.67 -25.61
C VAL A 135 4.84 0.41 -24.61
N THR A 136 5.90 1.16 -24.89
CA THR A 136 6.39 2.22 -23.99
C THR A 136 5.47 3.44 -23.95
N ARG A 137 4.71 3.74 -25.02
CA ARG A 137 3.68 4.80 -25.01
C ARG A 137 2.58 4.54 -23.97
N LYS A 138 2.37 3.29 -23.53
CA LYS A 138 1.45 2.97 -22.43
C LYS A 138 1.85 3.65 -21.11
N LEU A 139 3.12 4.01 -20.91
CA LEU A 139 3.58 4.80 -19.75
C LEU A 139 2.88 6.17 -19.65
N PHE A 140 2.47 6.73 -20.79
CA PHE A 140 1.76 8.02 -20.84
C PHE A 140 0.24 7.86 -20.85
N ARG A 141 -0.29 6.63 -20.83
CA ARG A 141 -1.73 6.41 -20.73
C ARG A 141 -2.17 6.82 -19.34
N LYS A 142 -2.77 8.01 -19.24
CA LYS A 142 -3.35 8.52 -17.98
C LYS A 142 -4.40 7.53 -17.51
N GLU A 143 -4.10 6.76 -16.48
CA GLU A 143 -5.08 5.84 -15.90
C GLU A 143 -6.28 6.65 -15.40
N ARG A 144 -7.47 6.28 -15.87
CA ARG A 144 -8.69 7.03 -15.62
C ARG A 144 -9.12 6.79 -14.18
N ARG A 145 -8.76 7.72 -13.29
CA ARG A 145 -9.22 7.71 -11.90
C ARG A 145 -10.71 8.05 -11.82
N SER A 146 -11.48 7.30 -11.01
CA SER A 146 -12.84 7.67 -10.61
C SER A 146 -12.84 9.00 -9.82
N ALA A 147 -14.01 9.59 -9.56
CA ALA A 147 -14.10 10.81 -8.76
C ALA A 147 -13.52 10.61 -7.36
N ASN A 148 -13.88 9.50 -6.70
CA ASN A 148 -13.37 9.14 -5.37
C ASN A 148 -11.87 8.84 -5.39
N GLU A 149 -11.37 8.12 -6.41
CA GLU A 149 -9.93 7.87 -6.57
C GLU A 149 -9.15 9.18 -6.74
N ARG A 150 -9.68 10.17 -7.46
CA ARG A 150 -9.04 11.50 -7.56
C ARG A 150 -9.06 12.25 -6.24
N ARG A 151 -10.16 12.15 -5.50
CA ARG A 151 -10.34 12.82 -4.19
C ARG A 151 -9.35 12.27 -3.17
N VAL A 152 -9.34 10.95 -3.00
CA VAL A 152 -8.40 10.22 -2.12
C VAL A 152 -6.95 10.53 -2.50
N TYR A 153 -6.59 10.40 -3.78
CA TYR A 153 -5.23 10.66 -4.25
C TYR A 153 -4.80 12.13 -4.05
N ARG A 154 -5.74 13.09 -4.09
CA ARG A 154 -5.42 14.51 -3.85
C ARG A 154 -5.20 14.78 -2.37
N LEU A 155 -6.02 14.22 -1.49
CA LEU A 155 -5.87 14.38 -0.05
C LEU A 155 -4.57 13.74 0.45
N SER A 156 -4.25 12.52 -0.01
CA SER A 156 -2.99 11.84 0.37
C SER A 156 -1.72 12.53 -0.13
N ARG A 157 -1.83 13.46 -1.08
CA ARG A 157 -0.72 14.31 -1.53
C ARG A 157 -0.48 15.54 -0.66
N GLN A 158 -1.47 15.92 0.14
CA GLN A 158 -1.44 17.12 0.96
C GLN A 158 -1.03 16.79 2.40
N ALA A 159 -1.44 15.63 2.91
CA ALA A 159 -1.07 15.14 4.23
C ALA A 159 -0.95 13.61 4.23
N LEU A 160 -0.18 13.08 5.20
CA LEU A 160 -0.13 11.66 5.47
C LEU A 160 -1.39 11.25 6.23
N LEU A 161 -2.28 10.51 5.58
CA LEU A 161 -3.59 10.14 6.12
C LEU A 161 -3.80 8.64 6.05
N SER A 162 -4.38 8.07 7.11
CA SER A 162 -4.95 6.73 7.12
C SER A 162 -6.21 6.65 6.26
N THR A 163 -6.61 5.44 5.88
CA THR A 163 -7.87 5.22 5.15
C THR A 163 -9.07 5.72 5.95
N ALA A 164 -9.09 5.55 7.27
CA ALA A 164 -10.16 6.05 8.13
C ALA A 164 -10.23 7.59 8.15
N GLU A 165 -9.09 8.27 8.26
CA GLU A 165 -9.03 9.73 8.18
C GLU A 165 -9.43 10.24 6.78
N LEU A 166 -9.08 9.51 5.71
CA LEU A 166 -9.55 9.81 4.36
C LEU A 166 -11.07 9.69 4.25
N ILE A 167 -11.68 8.67 4.86
CA ILE A 167 -13.15 8.54 4.92
C ILE A 167 -13.75 9.76 5.63
N LYS A 168 -13.23 10.12 6.82
CA LYS A 168 -13.69 11.30 7.58
C LYS A 168 -13.53 12.58 6.74
N CYS A 169 -12.41 12.78 6.06
CA CYS A 169 -12.19 13.93 5.17
C CYS A 169 -13.22 13.99 4.02
N VAL A 170 -13.59 12.85 3.45
CA VAL A 170 -14.59 12.81 2.37
C VAL A 170 -15.99 13.13 2.90
N GLU A 171 -16.35 12.60 4.08
CA GLU A 171 -17.64 12.85 4.73
C GLU A 171 -17.84 14.33 5.05
N TYR A 172 -16.84 15.00 5.63
CA TYR A 172 -16.87 16.43 5.98
C TYR A 172 -16.58 17.38 4.82
N ASP A 173 -16.63 16.86 3.60
CA ASP A 173 -16.33 17.56 2.35
C ASP A 173 -14.97 18.30 2.31
N ILE A 174 -13.96 17.80 3.03
CA ILE A 174 -12.62 18.38 3.04
C ILE A 174 -11.95 18.13 1.67
N HIS A 175 -11.38 19.20 1.09
CA HIS A 175 -10.71 19.17 -0.21
C HIS A 175 -9.26 19.62 -0.14
N THR A 176 -8.96 20.58 0.74
CA THR A 176 -7.65 21.19 0.89
C THR A 176 -7.22 21.17 2.34
N ILE A 177 -5.96 20.79 2.57
CA ILE A 177 -5.34 20.76 3.88
C ILE A 177 -4.25 21.82 3.88
N HIS A 178 -4.42 22.87 4.68
CA HIS A 178 -3.49 23.99 4.71
C HIS A 178 -2.43 23.86 5.80
N SER A 179 -2.73 23.12 6.87
CA SER A 179 -1.83 22.88 8.00
C SER A 179 -2.24 21.62 8.77
N ASP A 180 -1.28 21.04 9.49
CA ASP A 180 -1.55 19.88 10.36
C ASP A 180 -2.51 20.25 11.50
N SER A 181 -2.42 21.45 12.07
CA SER A 181 -3.36 21.88 13.13
C SER A 181 -4.81 21.95 12.63
N GLN A 182 -5.03 22.55 11.45
CA GLN A 182 -6.36 22.58 10.84
C GLN A 182 -6.90 21.18 10.57
N LEU A 183 -6.03 20.27 10.12
CA LEU A 183 -6.40 18.88 9.88
C LEU A 183 -6.78 18.17 11.17
N MET A 184 -6.00 18.37 12.24
CA MET A 184 -6.28 17.79 13.55
C MET A 184 -7.59 18.31 14.11
N ASP A 185 -7.87 19.61 14.01
CA ASP A 185 -9.15 20.19 14.42
C ASP A 185 -10.30 19.59 13.58
N ALA A 186 -10.14 19.46 12.27
CA ALA A 186 -11.20 18.91 11.43
C ALA A 186 -11.47 17.41 11.66
N LEU A 187 -10.44 16.63 12.01
CA LEU A 187 -10.55 15.19 12.20
C LEU A 187 -10.84 14.78 13.65
N TYR A 188 -10.44 15.60 14.63
CA TYR A 188 -10.41 15.23 16.05
C TYR A 188 -10.94 16.35 16.96
N ALA A 189 -11.77 17.27 16.45
CA ALA A 189 -12.38 18.32 17.26
C ALA A 189 -13.33 17.80 18.36
N ASP A 190 -13.88 16.60 18.22
CA ASP A 190 -14.75 16.02 19.23
C ASP A 190 -13.95 15.31 20.33
N ASP A 191 -14.43 15.39 21.57
CA ASP A 191 -13.74 14.84 22.75
C ASP A 191 -13.61 13.30 22.75
N THR A 192 -14.19 12.63 21.74
CA THR A 192 -14.31 11.17 21.71
C THR A 192 -13.48 10.51 20.62
N THR A 193 -13.17 11.21 19.52
CA THR A 193 -12.43 10.66 18.38
C THR A 193 -10.93 10.79 18.61
N THR A 194 -10.23 9.68 18.46
CA THR A 194 -8.77 9.58 18.53
C THR A 194 -8.26 8.82 17.32
N SER A 195 -6.94 8.82 17.10
CA SER A 195 -6.32 7.98 16.06
C SER A 195 -6.67 6.50 16.19
N ASP A 196 -6.94 6.04 17.40
CA ASP A 196 -7.12 4.62 17.71
C ASP A 196 -8.54 4.14 17.42
N ASN A 197 -9.55 5.01 17.57
CA ASN A 197 -10.95 4.66 17.41
C ASN A 197 -11.63 5.28 16.18
N ILE A 198 -10.94 6.16 15.44
CA ILE A 198 -11.50 6.79 14.23
C ILE A 198 -11.98 5.76 13.22
N ALA A 199 -11.29 4.62 13.10
CA ALA A 199 -11.69 3.52 12.24
C ALA A 199 -13.07 2.94 12.63
N ASP A 200 -13.46 2.95 13.90
CA ASP A 200 -14.79 2.51 14.30
C ASP A 200 -15.83 3.60 14.05
N MET A 201 -15.46 4.86 14.27
CA MET A 201 -16.36 6.02 14.13
C MET A 201 -16.79 6.28 12.68
N VAL A 202 -15.90 6.08 11.71
CA VAL A 202 -16.19 6.37 10.30
C VAL A 202 -16.85 5.21 9.56
N ARG A 203 -16.87 4.01 10.14
CA ARG A 203 -17.41 2.79 9.52
C ARG A 203 -18.87 2.94 9.08
N PRO A 204 -19.77 3.58 9.85
CA PRO A 204 -21.17 3.77 9.46
C PRO A 204 -21.39 4.78 8.32
N PHE A 205 -20.38 5.57 7.94
CA PHE A 205 -20.54 6.61 6.92
C PHE A 205 -20.84 6.02 5.55
N VAL A 206 -21.75 6.66 4.80
CA VAL A 206 -22.15 6.19 3.47
C VAL A 206 -20.96 6.24 2.49
N CYS A 207 -20.04 7.19 2.67
CA CYS A 207 -18.85 7.32 1.84
C CYS A 207 -17.76 6.27 2.13
N CYS A 208 -17.88 5.50 3.23
CA CYS A 208 -16.90 4.51 3.67
C CYS A 208 -16.55 3.52 2.55
N ARG A 209 -17.56 2.81 2.03
CA ARG A 209 -17.36 1.80 0.97
C ARG A 209 -16.78 2.39 -0.33
N PRO A 210 -17.29 3.51 -0.87
CA PRO A 210 -16.69 4.15 -2.04
C PRO A 210 -15.23 4.61 -1.85
N VAL A 211 -14.87 5.09 -0.65
CA VAL A 211 -13.50 5.51 -0.34
C VAL A 211 -12.58 4.29 -0.17
N LEU A 212 -13.02 3.26 0.55
CA LEU A 212 -12.30 2.00 0.71
C LEU A 212 -11.98 1.37 -0.66
N GLN A 213 -12.97 1.33 -1.55
CA GLN A 213 -12.79 0.84 -2.92
C GLN A 213 -11.80 1.70 -3.71
N ALA A 214 -11.85 3.03 -3.55
CA ALA A 214 -10.90 3.93 -4.21
C ALA A 214 -9.46 3.70 -3.73
N VAL A 215 -9.25 3.51 -2.42
CA VAL A 215 -7.94 3.18 -1.83
C VAL A 215 -7.44 1.83 -2.37
N ALA A 216 -8.27 0.79 -2.32
CA ALA A 216 -7.92 -0.53 -2.83
C ALA A 216 -7.54 -0.49 -4.33
N ASN A 217 -8.35 0.19 -5.16
CA ASN A 217 -8.07 0.34 -6.59
C ASN A 217 -6.76 1.09 -6.86
N LEU A 218 -6.51 2.19 -6.14
CA LEU A 218 -5.27 2.95 -6.28
C LEU A 218 -4.06 2.09 -5.92
N TYR A 219 -4.17 1.24 -4.89
CA TYR A 219 -3.12 0.33 -4.47
C TYR A 219 -2.86 -0.78 -5.49
N LEU A 220 -3.90 -1.46 -5.95
CA LEU A 220 -3.80 -2.52 -6.96
C LEU A 220 -3.26 -2.01 -8.29
N ARG A 221 -3.55 -0.74 -8.63
CA ARG A 221 -2.99 -0.04 -9.80
C ARG A 221 -1.61 0.59 -9.55
N ARG A 222 -1.00 0.34 -8.38
CA ARG A 222 0.34 0.82 -8.03
C ARG A 222 0.46 2.34 -8.12
N GLN A 223 -0.56 3.06 -7.67
CA GLN A 223 -0.58 4.52 -7.62
C GLN A 223 -0.35 5.04 -6.21
N ILE A 224 -0.57 4.19 -5.20
CA ILE A 224 -0.27 4.45 -3.80
C ILE A 224 0.52 3.27 -3.22
N ILE A 225 1.16 3.51 -2.09
CA ILE A 225 1.77 2.51 -1.23
C ILE A 225 1.15 2.66 0.16
N PHE A 226 1.01 1.55 0.87
CA PHE A 226 0.62 1.58 2.27
C PHE A 226 1.82 1.78 3.18
N GLU A 227 1.66 2.66 4.15
CA GLU A 227 2.59 2.81 5.27
C GLU A 227 1.88 2.57 6.61
N ARG A 228 2.68 2.40 7.65
CA ARG A 228 2.23 2.30 9.03
C ARG A 228 3.06 3.24 9.89
N LEU A 229 2.39 4.00 10.75
CA LEU A 229 3.07 4.67 11.85
C LEU A 229 3.45 3.61 12.90
N SER A 230 4.65 3.76 13.45
CA SER A 230 5.28 2.82 14.39
C SER A 230 4.86 3.11 15.82
#